data_AF-A0A2S8EZZ5-F1
#
_entry.id   AF-A0A2S8EZZ5-F1
#
_cell.length_a   1.000
_cell.length_b   1.000
_cell.length_c   1.000
_cell.angle_alpha   90.00
_cell.angle_beta   90.00
_cell.angle_gamma   90.00
#
_symmetry.space_group_name_H-M   'P 1'
#
loop_
_entity.id
_entity.type
_entity.pdbx_description
1 polymer ?
#
loop_
_entity_poly.entity_id
_entity_poly.type
_entity_poly.pdbx_seq_one_letter_code
_entity_poly.pdbx_strand_id
1 'polypeptide(L)'
;MNSNRPLKIDDIKKPELAEGAHPFAEEEPEGEQANANAPVDYRGAYETVGKSTGVLLLIMTITGFVASALPLSRYFLPEAGWQLGLFGWLVSWIIALPALVFAVNDLKAIRLGRYTDQGKWMVSLSFWLALLTVVNSISTAVVILVFGAE
;
A
#
# COMPACT_ATOMS: atom_id res chain seq x y z
N MET A 1 -67.02 -23.07 19.67
CA MET A 1 -66.80 -23.95 20.84
C MET A 1 -65.49 -23.54 21.50
N ASN A 2 -65.57 -22.73 22.56
CA ASN A 2 -64.38 -22.27 23.31
C ASN A 2 -63.94 -23.37 24.27
N SER A 3 -62.78 -23.98 24.03
CA SER A 3 -62.18 -24.93 24.96
C SER A 3 -61.33 -24.17 25.97
N ASN A 4 -61.66 -24.25 27.26
CA ASN A 4 -60.89 -23.71 28.39
C ASN A 4 -59.66 -24.58 28.71
N ARG A 5 -58.87 -24.95 27.70
CA ARG A 5 -57.59 -25.64 27.91
C ARG A 5 -56.46 -24.61 28.02
N PRO A 6 -55.46 -24.82 28.88
CA PRO A 6 -54.30 -23.93 28.96
C PRO A 6 -53.58 -23.88 27.60
N LEU A 7 -53.21 -22.67 27.16
CA LEU A 7 -52.51 -22.41 25.90
C LEU A 7 -51.17 -23.17 25.91
N LYS A 8 -51.02 -24.12 24.98
CA LYS A 8 -49.74 -24.79 24.74
C LYS A 8 -48.90 -23.93 23.81
N ILE A 9 -47.57 -24.01 23.96
CA ILE A 9 -46.60 -23.29 23.12
C ILE A 9 -46.81 -23.59 21.63
N ASP A 10 -47.33 -24.78 21.30
CA ASP A 10 -47.64 -25.21 19.94
C ASP A 10 -48.85 -24.47 19.31
N ASP A 11 -49.73 -23.88 20.13
CA ASP A 11 -50.88 -23.08 19.67
C ASP A 11 -50.46 -21.62 19.35
N ILE A 12 -49.22 -21.22 19.69
CA ILE A 12 -48.65 -19.93 19.30
C ILE A 12 -48.10 -20.08 17.88
N LYS A 13 -48.94 -19.81 16.88
CA LYS A 13 -48.44 -19.55 15.52
C LYS A 13 -47.44 -18.40 15.59
N LYS A 14 -46.15 -18.68 15.35
CA LYS A 14 -45.16 -17.65 15.04
C LYS A 14 -45.75 -16.80 13.90
N PRO A 15 -45.84 -15.47 14.04
CA PRO A 15 -46.25 -14.64 12.92
C PRO A 15 -45.25 -14.89 11.78
N GLU A 16 -45.79 -15.17 10.59
CA GLU A 16 -45.00 -15.17 9.36
C GLU A 16 -44.33 -13.80 9.31
N LEU A 17 -42.99 -13.80 9.37
CA LEU A 17 -42.17 -12.61 9.17
C LEU A 17 -42.52 -12.08 7.78
N ALA A 18 -43.42 -11.10 7.75
CA ALA A 18 -43.77 -10.37 6.55
C ALA A 18 -42.46 -9.87 5.90
N GLU A 19 -42.37 -10.01 4.58
CA GLU A 19 -41.29 -9.56 3.70
C GLU A 19 -41.16 -8.02 3.69
N GLY A 20 -40.91 -7.42 4.86
CA GLY A 20 -40.89 -5.99 5.08
C GLY A 20 -39.87 -5.64 6.13
N ALA A 21 -38.66 -5.32 5.66
CA ALA A 21 -37.60 -4.52 6.29
C ALA A 21 -37.65 -4.42 7.82
N HIS A 22 -36.78 -5.19 8.49
CA HIS A 22 -36.44 -4.95 9.89
C HIS A 22 -35.93 -3.50 10.06
N PRO A 23 -36.57 -2.65 10.89
CA PRO A 23 -36.13 -1.28 11.15
C PRO A 23 -34.84 -1.19 11.98
N PHE A 24 -34.34 -2.34 12.43
CA PHE A 24 -33.12 -2.52 13.22
C PHE A 24 -32.24 -3.62 12.61
N ALA A 25 -32.36 -3.89 11.31
CA ALA A 25 -31.25 -4.54 10.61
C ALA A 25 -30.09 -3.53 10.65
N GLU A 26 -29.24 -3.68 11.67
CA GLU A 26 -27.91 -3.11 11.66
C GLU A 26 -27.29 -3.51 10.32
N GLU A 27 -26.88 -2.51 9.52
CA GLU A 27 -26.11 -2.76 8.32
C GLU A 27 -24.98 -3.71 8.69
N GLU A 28 -25.02 -4.94 8.16
CA GLU A 28 -23.95 -5.90 8.37
C GLU A 28 -22.63 -5.19 8.05
N PRO A 29 -21.66 -5.12 8.97
CA PRO A 29 -20.39 -4.51 8.64
C PRO A 29 -19.81 -5.31 7.47
N GLU A 30 -19.62 -4.67 6.32
CA GLU A 30 -18.90 -5.21 5.16
C GLU A 30 -17.44 -5.47 5.57
N GLY A 31 -17.23 -6.58 6.28
CA GLY A 31 -15.94 -7.06 6.74
C GLY A 31 -15.87 -8.55 6.47
N GLU A 32 -14.85 -8.96 5.71
CA GLU A 32 -14.56 -10.36 5.43
C GLU A 32 -14.36 -11.10 6.76
N GLN A 33 -15.08 -12.21 6.97
CA GLN A 33 -15.08 -12.96 8.22
C GLN A 33 -13.65 -13.41 8.59
N ALA A 34 -13.31 -13.29 9.88
CA ALA A 34 -11.99 -13.56 10.43
C ALA A 34 -11.43 -14.92 9.99
N ASN A 35 -10.28 -14.92 9.31
CA ASN A 35 -9.54 -16.13 8.99
C ASN A 35 -8.88 -16.68 10.28
N ALA A 36 -9.40 -17.80 10.79
CA ALA A 36 -8.93 -18.44 12.02
C ALA A 36 -7.47 -18.95 11.95
N ASN A 37 -6.87 -19.02 10.76
CA ASN A 37 -5.49 -19.46 10.55
C ASN A 37 -4.48 -18.31 10.41
N ALA A 38 -4.89 -17.07 10.70
CA ALA A 38 -4.04 -15.90 10.57
C ALA A 38 -2.98 -15.87 11.72
N PRO A 39 -1.65 -15.88 11.43
CA PRO A 39 -0.61 -15.86 12.45
C PRO A 39 -0.71 -14.68 13.43
N VAL A 40 -0.74 -14.98 14.74
CA VAL A 40 -0.97 -14.16 15.97
C VAL A 40 -0.66 -12.64 15.98
N ASP A 41 0.10 -12.09 15.03
CA ASP A 41 0.42 -10.65 14.89
C ASP A 41 -0.69 -9.78 14.21
N TYR A 42 -1.90 -10.32 13.96
CA TYR A 42 -3.02 -9.53 13.43
C TYR A 42 -3.71 -8.69 14.50
N ARG A 43 -3.03 -7.68 15.02
CA ARG A 43 -3.69 -6.57 15.75
C ARG A 43 -4.63 -5.72 14.86
N GLY A 44 -4.79 -6.06 13.58
CA GLY A 44 -5.65 -5.36 12.61
C GLY A 44 -6.73 -6.23 11.97
N ALA A 45 -7.02 -7.43 12.49
CA ALA A 45 -8.06 -8.31 11.94
C ALA A 45 -9.50 -7.74 12.01
N TYR A 46 -9.67 -6.57 12.62
CA TYR A 46 -10.93 -5.85 12.74
C TYR A 46 -10.93 -4.50 12.00
N GLU A 47 -9.83 -4.15 11.31
CA GLU A 47 -9.74 -2.90 10.55
C GLU A 47 -10.16 -3.16 9.10
N THR A 48 -10.94 -2.23 8.53
CA THR A 48 -11.31 -2.29 7.11
C THR A 48 -10.04 -2.34 6.27
N VAL A 49 -9.96 -3.33 5.38
CA VAL A 49 -8.77 -3.53 4.56
C VAL A 49 -8.51 -2.26 3.73
N GLY A 50 -7.40 -1.58 4.02
CA GLY A 50 -7.08 -0.33 3.35
C GLY A 50 -6.76 -0.57 1.87
N LYS A 51 -7.07 0.41 1.01
CA LYS A 51 -6.59 0.40 -0.38
C LYS A 51 -5.08 0.65 -0.38
N SER A 52 -4.34 -0.23 -1.05
CA SER A 52 -2.88 -0.09 -1.23
C SER A 52 -2.53 1.20 -1.98
N THR A 53 -1.45 1.88 -1.57
CA THR A 53 -0.98 3.13 -2.21
C THR A 53 -0.07 2.88 -3.42
N GLY A 54 -0.07 1.65 -3.96
CA GLY A 54 0.91 1.16 -4.93
C GLY A 54 1.07 1.99 -6.20
N VAL A 55 0.01 2.61 -6.73
CA VAL A 55 0.09 3.47 -7.92
C VAL A 55 0.89 4.74 -7.63
N LEU A 56 0.61 5.41 -6.50
CA LEU A 56 1.29 6.62 -6.10
C LEU A 56 2.78 6.34 -5.84
N LEU A 57 3.07 5.26 -5.10
CA LEU A 57 4.43 4.79 -4.84
C LEU A 57 5.19 4.50 -6.14
N LEU A 58 4.54 3.87 -7.11
CA LEU A 58 5.15 3.55 -8.39
C LEU A 58 5.50 4.82 -9.18
N ILE A 59 4.60 5.80 -9.25
CA ILE A 59 4.86 7.07 -9.94
C ILE A 59 6.00 7.83 -9.26
N MET A 60 6.01 7.89 -7.93
CA MET A 60 7.08 8.54 -7.17
C MET A 60 8.43 7.86 -7.43
N THR A 61 8.50 6.53 -7.36
CA THR A 61 9.74 5.79 -7.58
C THR A 61 10.27 5.89 -9.00
N ILE A 62 9.39 5.89 -10.01
CA ILE A 62 9.78 6.16 -11.40
C ILE A 62 10.35 7.58 -11.53
N THR A 63 9.71 8.58 -10.92
CA THR A 63 10.18 9.97 -10.94
C THR A 63 11.56 10.10 -10.30
N GLY A 64 11.76 9.47 -9.15
CA GLY A 64 13.06 9.41 -8.48
C GLY A 64 14.13 8.70 -9.30
N PHE A 65 13.77 7.61 -9.97
CA PHE A 65 14.67 6.86 -10.84
C PHE A 65 15.12 7.70 -12.05
N VAL A 66 14.20 8.37 -12.74
CA VAL A 66 14.54 9.28 -13.85
C VAL A 66 15.40 10.44 -13.36
N ALA A 67 15.09 11.01 -12.18
CA ALA A 67 15.91 12.07 -11.59
C ALA A 67 17.35 11.59 -11.30
N SER A 68 17.54 10.32 -10.90
CA SER A 68 18.87 9.76 -10.67
C SER A 68 19.72 9.60 -11.94
N ALA A 69 19.09 9.62 -13.13
CA ALA A 69 19.78 9.56 -14.41
C ALA A 69 20.19 10.95 -14.94
N LEU A 70 19.68 12.05 -14.37
CA LEU A 70 20.01 13.42 -14.78
C LEU A 70 21.50 13.78 -14.69
N PRO A 71 22.35 13.17 -13.83
CA PRO A 71 23.82 13.33 -13.92
C PRO A 71 24.40 12.97 -15.30
N LEU A 72 23.74 12.11 -16.09
CA LEU A 72 24.15 11.80 -17.46
C LEU A 72 23.95 12.98 -18.43
N SER A 73 23.13 13.98 -18.08
CA SER A 73 22.95 15.18 -18.90
C SER A 73 24.25 15.96 -19.13
N ARG A 74 25.28 15.77 -18.28
CA ARG A 74 26.62 16.33 -18.46
C ARG A 74 27.28 15.98 -19.79
N TYR A 75 26.93 14.82 -20.38
CA TYR A 75 27.48 14.39 -21.66
C TYR A 75 26.79 15.03 -22.87
N PHE A 76 25.58 15.57 -22.69
CA PHE A 76 24.79 16.19 -23.76
C PHE A 76 24.76 17.73 -23.66
N LEU A 77 24.85 18.27 -22.44
CA LEU A 77 24.79 19.69 -22.13
C LEU A 77 25.90 20.05 -21.13
N PRO A 78 27.15 20.24 -21.57
CA PRO A 78 28.29 20.41 -20.67
C PRO A 78 28.22 21.70 -19.83
N GLU A 79 27.64 22.78 -20.36
CA GLU A 79 27.58 24.08 -19.66
C GLU A 79 26.63 24.09 -18.44
N ALA A 80 25.51 23.37 -18.51
CA ALA A 80 24.50 23.31 -17.45
C ALA A 80 24.39 21.92 -16.77
N GLY A 81 25.01 20.90 -17.35
CA GLY A 81 24.83 19.50 -16.96
C GLY A 81 25.37 19.16 -15.58
N TRP A 82 26.34 19.92 -15.06
CA TRP A 82 26.79 19.78 -13.68
C TRP A 82 25.72 20.19 -12.67
N GLN A 83 25.09 21.35 -12.88
CA GLN A 83 24.04 21.88 -12.00
C GLN A 83 22.77 21.02 -12.09
N LEU A 84 22.37 20.63 -13.30
CA LEU A 84 21.26 19.71 -13.56
C LEU A 84 21.52 18.32 -12.98
N GLY A 85 22.76 17.83 -13.06
CA GLY A 85 23.19 16.57 -12.48
C GLY A 85 23.09 16.56 -10.97
N LEU A 86 23.65 17.57 -10.30
CA LEU A 86 23.56 17.72 -8.83
C LEU A 86 22.11 17.88 -8.36
N PHE A 87 21.31 18.69 -9.06
CA PHE A 87 19.90 18.88 -8.74
C PHE A 87 19.12 17.57 -8.87
N GLY A 88 19.25 16.87 -10.00
CA GLY A 88 18.58 15.59 -10.22
C GLY A 88 19.02 14.51 -9.22
N TRP A 89 20.31 14.48 -8.89
CA TRP A 89 20.84 13.60 -7.85
C TRP A 89 20.18 13.88 -6.49
N LEU A 90 20.12 15.13 -6.03
CA LEU A 90 19.46 15.50 -4.77
C LEU A 90 17.96 15.16 -4.77
N VAL A 91 17.25 15.48 -5.86
CA VAL A 91 15.82 15.15 -6.01
C VAL A 91 15.60 13.64 -5.93
N SER A 92 16.49 12.84 -6.52
CA SER A 92 16.39 11.38 -6.44
C SER A 92 16.45 10.86 -5.00
N TRP A 93 17.28 11.45 -4.13
CA TRP A 93 17.35 11.07 -2.72
C TRP A 93 16.09 11.44 -1.94
N ILE A 94 15.57 12.65 -2.16
CA ILE A 94 14.35 13.14 -1.49
C ILE A 94 13.16 12.25 -1.81
N ILE A 95 13.11 11.67 -3.01
CA ILE A 95 12.00 10.81 -3.44
C ILE A 95 12.27 9.34 -3.09
N ALA A 96 13.45 8.81 -3.39
CA ALA A 96 13.75 7.39 -3.26
C ALA A 96 13.78 6.92 -1.80
N LEU A 97 14.30 7.72 -0.87
CA LEU A 97 14.38 7.33 0.54
C LEU A 97 12.99 7.16 1.19
N PRO A 98 12.09 8.17 1.14
CA PRO A 98 10.73 7.99 1.65
C PRO A 98 10.00 6.87 0.91
N ALA A 99 10.12 6.80 -0.42
CA ALA A 99 9.44 5.77 -1.19
C ALA A 99 9.90 4.35 -0.83
N LEU A 100 11.19 4.15 -0.50
CA LEU A 100 11.70 2.87 -0.01
C LEU A 100 11.09 2.51 1.36
N VAL A 101 11.04 3.46 2.29
CA VAL A 101 10.44 3.26 3.63
C VAL A 101 8.95 2.93 3.51
N PHE A 102 8.21 3.70 2.72
CA PHE A 102 6.79 3.45 2.48
C PHE A 102 6.56 2.11 1.77
N ALA A 103 7.37 1.75 0.77
CA ALA A 103 7.23 0.46 0.09
C ALA A 103 7.52 -0.72 1.04
N VAL A 104 8.49 -0.62 1.95
CA VAL A 104 8.73 -1.64 2.99
C VAL A 104 7.53 -1.75 3.94
N ASN A 105 6.98 -0.63 4.37
CA ASN A 105 5.82 -0.60 5.26
C ASN A 105 4.57 -1.19 4.58
N ASP A 106 4.32 -0.84 3.32
CA ASP A 106 3.19 -1.36 2.53
C ASP A 106 3.37 -2.86 2.26
N LEU A 107 4.57 -3.33 1.93
CA LEU A 107 4.85 -4.77 1.78
C LEU A 107 4.63 -5.54 3.10
N LYS A 108 5.03 -4.95 4.24
CA LYS A 108 4.78 -5.53 5.56
C LYS A 108 3.27 -5.56 5.87
N ALA A 109 2.55 -4.48 5.58
CA ALA A 109 1.11 -4.38 5.78
C ALA A 109 0.33 -5.39 4.90
N ILE A 110 0.73 -5.58 3.64
CA ILE A 110 0.17 -6.60 2.74
C ILE A 110 0.43 -8.01 3.29
N ARG A 111 1.65 -8.31 3.76
CA ARG A 111 1.96 -9.62 4.38
C ARG A 111 1.14 -9.88 5.64
N LEU A 112 0.83 -8.83 6.40
CA LEU A 112 -0.01 -8.87 7.59
C LEU A 112 -1.51 -8.77 7.26
N GLY A 113 -1.92 -8.88 5.98
CA GLY A 113 -3.32 -8.86 5.56
C GLY A 113 -4.07 -7.55 5.83
N ARG A 114 -3.36 -6.45 6.11
CA ARG A 114 -3.97 -5.12 6.38
C ARG A 114 -4.37 -4.36 5.12
N TYR A 115 -3.74 -4.70 4.00
CA TYR A 115 -4.03 -4.13 2.69
C TYR A 115 -4.46 -5.21 1.71
N THR A 116 -5.30 -4.83 0.75
CA THR A 116 -5.69 -5.74 -0.32
C THR A 116 -4.46 -6.14 -1.13
N ASP A 117 -4.44 -7.36 -1.66
CA ASP A 117 -3.39 -7.82 -2.59
C ASP A 117 -3.39 -7.01 -3.91
N GLN A 118 -4.43 -6.20 -4.14
CA GLN A 118 -4.55 -5.31 -5.27
C GLN A 118 -3.43 -4.25 -5.25
N GLY A 119 -2.47 -4.41 -6.18
CA GLY A 119 -1.31 -3.53 -6.30
C GLY A 119 -0.07 -3.96 -5.53
N LYS A 120 -0.05 -5.15 -4.93
CA LYS A 120 1.16 -5.76 -4.34
C LYS A 120 2.34 -5.79 -5.30
N TRP A 121 2.08 -6.08 -6.57
CA TRP A 121 3.12 -6.07 -7.61
C TRP A 121 3.68 -4.65 -7.82
N MET A 122 2.84 -3.62 -7.76
CA MET A 122 3.26 -2.22 -7.90
C MET A 122 4.12 -1.78 -6.71
N VAL A 123 3.71 -2.12 -5.49
CA VAL A 123 4.50 -1.84 -4.27
C VAL A 123 5.84 -2.58 -4.32
N SER A 124 5.85 -3.85 -4.72
CA SER A 124 7.08 -4.62 -4.87
C SER A 124 8.00 -4.04 -5.93
N LEU A 125 7.46 -3.61 -7.06
CA LEU A 125 8.25 -3.00 -8.14
C LEU A 125 8.79 -1.63 -7.70
N SER A 126 7.99 -0.86 -6.98
CA SER A 126 8.40 0.41 -6.36
C SER A 126 9.56 0.21 -5.39
N PHE A 127 9.51 -0.82 -4.53
CA PHE A 127 10.60 -1.16 -3.64
C PHE A 127 11.92 -1.41 -4.39
N TRP A 128 11.87 -2.25 -5.43
CA TRP A 128 13.06 -2.57 -6.22
C TRP A 128 13.60 -1.36 -6.99
N LEU A 129 12.72 -0.54 -7.57
CA LEU A 129 13.12 0.70 -8.24
C LEU A 129 13.74 1.71 -7.26
N ALA A 130 13.15 1.90 -6.09
CA ALA A 130 13.69 2.79 -5.07
C ALA A 130 15.07 2.32 -4.60
N LEU A 131 15.23 1.01 -4.36
CA LEU A 131 16.51 0.42 -3.97
C LEU A 131 17.57 0.61 -5.07
N LEU A 132 17.21 0.33 -6.33
CA LEU A 132 18.08 0.54 -7.48
C LEU A 132 18.49 2.02 -7.62
N THR A 133 17.57 2.94 -7.39
CA THR A 133 17.82 4.39 -7.42
C THR A 133 18.85 4.78 -6.37
N VAL A 134 18.72 4.30 -5.12
CA VAL A 134 19.68 4.56 -4.04
C VAL A 134 21.06 4.00 -4.38
N VAL A 135 21.13 2.75 -4.84
CA VAL A 135 22.41 2.10 -5.21
C VAL A 135 23.09 2.83 -6.37
N ASN A 136 22.34 3.18 -7.42
CA ASN A 136 22.84 3.93 -8.56
C ASN A 136 23.37 5.31 -8.13
N SER A 137 22.62 5.99 -7.27
CA SER A 137 22.96 7.32 -6.75
C SER A 137 24.25 7.32 -5.92
N ILE A 138 24.45 6.30 -5.06
CA ILE A 138 25.70 6.09 -4.32
C ILE A 138 26.85 5.79 -5.28
N SER A 139 26.64 4.87 -6.23
CA SER A 139 27.66 4.48 -7.21
C SER A 139 28.13 5.69 -8.02
N THR A 140 27.20 6.55 -8.43
CA THR A 140 27.50 7.80 -9.15
C THR A 140 28.34 8.75 -8.30
N ALA A 141 28.02 8.91 -7.01
CA ALA A 141 28.82 9.75 -6.11
C ALA A 141 30.24 9.20 -5.91
N VAL A 142 30.40 7.88 -5.74
CA VAL A 142 31.72 7.23 -5.63
C VAL A 142 32.53 7.45 -6.90
N VAL A 143 31.93 7.26 -8.08
CA VAL A 143 32.62 7.48 -9.37
C VAL A 143 33.08 8.93 -9.50
N ILE A 144 32.25 9.90 -9.13
CA ILE A 144 32.62 11.33 -9.19
C ILE A 144 33.75 11.65 -8.19
N LEU A 145 33.69 11.13 -6.97
CA LEU A 145 34.73 11.41 -5.95
C LEU A 145 36.07 10.73 -6.26
N VAL A 146 36.05 9.54 -6.85
CA VAL A 146 37.26 8.76 -7.15
C VAL A 146 37.89 9.18 -8.48
N PHE A 147 37.08 9.44 -9.51
CA PHE A 147 37.55 9.69 -10.87
C PHE A 147 37.29 11.11 -11.40
N GLY A 148 36.57 11.95 -10.66
CA GLY A 148 36.30 13.34 -11.04
C GLY A 148 37.27 14.37 -10.44
N ALA A 149 38.32 13.91 -9.75
CA ALA A 149 39.39 14.74 -9.19
C ALA A 149 40.60 14.91 -10.13
N GLU A 150 40.51 14.38 -11.36
CA GLU A 150 41.47 14.58 -12.46
C GLU A 150 40.96 15.66 -13.42
#